data_AF-A0A016AHM5-F1
#
_entry.id   AF-A0A016AHM5-F1
#
_cell.length_a   1.000
_cell.length_b   1.000
_cell.length_c   1.000
_cell.angle_alpha   90.00
_cell.angle_beta   90.00
_cell.angle_gamma   90.00
#
_symmetry.space_group_name_H-M   'P 1'
#
loop_
_entity.id
_entity.type
_entity.pdbx_description
1 polymer ?
#
loop_
_entity_poly.entity_id
_entity_poly.type
_entity_poly.pdbx_seq_one_letter_code
_entity_poly.pdbx_strand_id
1 'polypeptide(L)'
;MQKILINEIRIDGFRGLKDFKMSLSETTVLTGMNNVGKTSVLKALQLLFGNSSFLSTEDLHIDKNGKSNYIIVDAKIVAIDNDGKRIANFSDVWEIAFGADNIKMDAEEHAYVPLRVKYTFQTLQNSFNRDMQILNEWDSAGIAWQNLKGKKSTVKGDYFQFHYLDAKRDIQDDLKARTSYLGKMLGDVVSNYDPKDVAELEQKISSLNAEAIEKSDVLRNIQESLKGIDATMDSSGKVYVSPFAKKLRDLNKSLTIHYGTEDSSFTMDYHGMGTRSWSSMLSFRAFVKQMCDSKNPEDEAFLPIIAIEEPEAHLHPNAQKQLYKQMNEMPGIKIISTHSPYVAACAELSELRGMYKAAENTVCGSLPVTELTSEEQKKIRQAVLTSNGELLFAKAIVLGEGETEVQALPIFCQQHWGLTPVESGLSFVDAKGCGNYYPFVALAEAFQIPWYIFSDGEKDTKKGLKKLLKRTYNEDKELAEQNNIFIISPEKDFEGMLLDDGYKDEIEKAIEQLKGEGYIDEFIRKFNHKPKGREQTPNICKSCNQHIFVDIERIYDGEDGRLTALDDIMEKNKAQLGPVLANCIIESEKPLPPLVVKLFDGIKKDICHV
;
A
#
# COMPACT_ATOMS: atom_id res chain seq x y z
N MET A 1 -25.07 -12.23 -2.92
CA MET A 1 -25.76 -11.04 -3.44
C MET A 1 -24.80 -10.42 -4.43
N GLN A 2 -25.25 -10.15 -5.64
CA GLN A 2 -24.37 -9.63 -6.68
C GLN A 2 -23.88 -8.23 -6.32
N LYS A 3 -22.58 -7.99 -6.48
CA LYS A 3 -21.96 -6.67 -6.28
C LYS A 3 -21.44 -6.14 -7.61
N ILE A 4 -21.08 -4.87 -7.62
CA ILE A 4 -20.32 -4.25 -8.72
C ILE A 4 -18.97 -3.77 -8.22
N LEU A 5 -18.00 -3.76 -9.12
CA LEU A 5 -16.64 -3.31 -8.87
C LEU A 5 -16.19 -2.37 -9.98
N ILE A 6 -15.52 -1.29 -9.61
CA ILE A 6 -14.67 -0.56 -10.56
C ILE A 6 -13.39 -1.38 -10.68
N ASN A 7 -13.21 -2.10 -11.78
CA ASN A 7 -12.11 -3.05 -11.96
C ASN A 7 -10.83 -2.34 -12.42
N GLU A 8 -10.96 -1.35 -13.32
CA GLU A 8 -9.82 -0.65 -13.90
C GLU A 8 -10.15 0.82 -14.05
N ILE A 9 -9.16 1.69 -13.84
CA ILE A 9 -9.22 3.10 -14.19
C ILE A 9 -8.10 3.51 -15.11
N ARG A 10 -8.37 4.52 -15.95
CA ARG A 10 -7.39 5.14 -16.83
C ARG A 10 -7.44 6.65 -16.68
N ILE A 11 -6.30 7.29 -16.53
CA ILE A 11 -6.21 8.73 -16.27
C ILE A 11 -5.18 9.34 -17.22
N ASP A 12 -5.57 10.43 -17.87
CA ASP A 12 -4.66 11.22 -18.71
C ASP A 12 -4.89 12.72 -18.53
N GLY A 13 -3.80 13.49 -18.59
CA GLY A 13 -3.86 14.95 -18.54
C GLY A 13 -4.09 15.55 -17.16
N PHE A 14 -4.00 14.77 -16.06
CA PHE A 14 -4.25 15.24 -14.70
C PHE A 14 -3.01 15.21 -13.80
N ARG A 15 -2.50 16.38 -13.40
CA ARG A 15 -1.31 16.53 -12.53
C ARG A 15 -0.13 15.71 -13.05
N GLY A 16 0.43 14.77 -12.28
CA GLY A 16 1.50 13.87 -12.73
C GLY A 16 1.02 12.60 -13.48
N LEU A 17 -0.29 12.44 -13.67
CA LEU A 17 -0.89 11.26 -14.28
C LEU A 17 -1.08 11.48 -15.79
N LYS A 18 -0.21 10.83 -16.56
CA LYS A 18 -0.24 10.79 -18.03
C LYS A 18 -0.19 9.33 -18.46
N ASP A 19 -1.13 8.93 -19.32
CA ASP A 19 -1.31 7.53 -19.74
C ASP A 19 -1.31 6.53 -18.56
N PHE A 20 -1.92 6.93 -17.44
CA PHE A 20 -1.91 6.15 -16.20
C PHE A 20 -3.02 5.10 -16.23
N LYS A 21 -2.70 3.86 -15.83
CA LYS A 21 -3.66 2.76 -15.69
C LYS A 21 -3.48 2.07 -14.35
N MET A 22 -4.57 1.65 -13.74
CA MET A 22 -4.55 0.95 -12.47
C MET A 22 -5.76 0.04 -12.31
N SER A 23 -5.52 -1.19 -11.87
CA SER A 23 -6.59 -2.08 -11.44
C SER A 23 -7.03 -1.76 -10.00
N LEU A 24 -8.27 -2.03 -9.68
CA LEU A 24 -8.92 -1.75 -8.41
C LEU A 24 -9.60 -3.02 -7.90
N SER A 25 -9.64 -3.15 -6.58
CA SER A 25 -10.35 -4.19 -5.83
C SER A 25 -11.33 -3.54 -4.85
N GLU A 26 -12.19 -4.33 -4.19
CA GLU A 26 -13.13 -3.81 -3.16
C GLU A 26 -12.40 -2.98 -2.10
N THR A 27 -11.17 -3.36 -1.76
CA THR A 27 -10.21 -2.54 -1.01
C THR A 27 -8.93 -2.44 -1.83
N THR A 28 -8.47 -1.23 -2.08
CA THR A 28 -7.23 -0.94 -2.80
C THR A 28 -6.36 -0.05 -1.93
N VAL A 29 -5.13 -0.46 -1.68
CA VAL A 29 -4.16 0.26 -0.85
C VAL A 29 -3.01 0.74 -1.75
N LEU A 30 -2.96 2.06 -1.97
CA LEU A 30 -1.92 2.72 -2.74
C LEU A 30 -0.71 2.97 -1.83
N THR A 31 0.42 2.33 -2.12
CA THR A 31 1.71 2.52 -1.45
C THR A 31 2.68 3.28 -2.35
N GLY A 32 3.82 3.70 -1.81
CA GLY A 32 4.88 4.39 -2.55
C GLY A 32 5.32 5.71 -1.91
N MET A 33 6.40 6.30 -2.42
CA MET A 33 7.02 7.50 -1.85
C MET A 33 6.15 8.76 -1.94
N ASN A 34 6.53 9.83 -1.23
CA ASN A 34 5.83 11.12 -1.33
C ASN A 34 5.88 11.64 -2.77
N ASN A 35 4.85 12.36 -3.21
CA ASN A 35 4.78 12.99 -4.53
C ASN A 35 4.80 12.05 -5.76
N VAL A 36 4.56 10.74 -5.57
CA VAL A 36 4.41 9.79 -6.69
C VAL A 36 3.05 9.86 -7.38
N GLY A 37 2.04 10.53 -6.80
CA GLY A 37 0.73 10.72 -7.43
C GLY A 37 -0.46 10.01 -6.76
N LYS A 38 -0.30 9.42 -5.56
CA LYS A 38 -1.39 8.77 -4.80
C LYS A 38 -2.62 9.67 -4.61
N THR A 39 -2.43 10.87 -4.08
CA THR A 39 -3.50 11.88 -3.93
C THR A 39 -4.13 12.25 -5.28
N SER A 40 -3.34 12.33 -6.34
CA SER A 40 -3.83 12.62 -7.69
C SER A 40 -4.78 11.53 -8.19
N VAL A 41 -4.52 10.26 -7.89
CA VAL A 41 -5.43 9.16 -8.23
C VAL A 41 -6.76 9.31 -7.48
N LEU A 42 -6.72 9.58 -6.17
CA LEU A 42 -7.94 9.81 -5.38
C LEU A 42 -8.76 11.00 -5.91
N LYS A 43 -8.09 12.11 -6.27
CA LYS A 43 -8.74 13.29 -6.85
C LYS A 43 -9.28 13.05 -8.26
N ALA A 44 -8.62 12.24 -9.07
CA ALA A 44 -9.14 11.86 -10.39
C ALA A 44 -10.43 11.03 -10.26
N LEU A 45 -10.50 10.11 -9.29
CA LEU A 45 -11.74 9.39 -8.96
C LEU A 45 -12.85 10.36 -8.50
N GLN A 46 -12.49 11.40 -7.72
CA GLN A 46 -13.43 12.46 -7.34
C GLN A 46 -13.98 13.22 -8.56
N LEU A 47 -13.17 13.46 -9.60
CA LEU A 47 -13.63 14.09 -10.85
C LEU A 47 -14.64 13.22 -11.62
N LEU A 48 -14.53 11.89 -11.50
CA LEU A 48 -15.38 10.93 -12.18
C LEU A 48 -16.72 10.72 -11.46
N PHE A 49 -16.66 10.39 -10.16
CA PHE A 49 -17.82 9.97 -9.35
C PHE A 49 -18.33 11.03 -8.36
N GLY A 50 -17.57 12.12 -8.15
CA GLY A 50 -17.89 13.15 -7.17
C GLY A 50 -18.07 14.54 -7.80
N ASN A 51 -17.63 15.56 -7.06
CA ASN A 51 -17.64 16.95 -7.52
C ASN A 51 -16.29 17.38 -8.10
N SER A 52 -16.31 18.41 -8.93
CA SER A 52 -15.13 19.00 -9.57
C SER A 52 -14.90 20.46 -9.17
N SER A 53 -15.48 20.92 -8.05
CA SER A 53 -15.37 22.32 -7.62
C SER A 53 -13.94 22.73 -7.23
N PHE A 54 -13.09 21.77 -6.90
CA PHE A 54 -11.67 22.02 -6.63
C PHE A 54 -10.83 22.17 -7.90
N LEU A 55 -11.36 21.80 -9.07
CA LEU A 55 -10.59 21.71 -10.30
C LEU A 55 -10.15 23.10 -10.76
N SER A 56 -8.84 23.25 -10.93
CA SER A 56 -8.20 24.48 -11.38
C SER A 56 -7.35 24.23 -12.62
N THR A 57 -6.86 25.30 -13.25
CA THR A 57 -5.91 25.13 -14.35
C THR A 57 -4.59 24.51 -13.88
N GLU A 58 -4.23 24.62 -12.60
CA GLU A 58 -3.00 24.04 -12.05
C GLU A 58 -3.05 22.51 -11.96
N ASP A 59 -4.25 21.92 -12.04
CA ASP A 59 -4.45 20.48 -12.05
C ASP A 59 -4.24 19.84 -13.43
N LEU A 60 -4.09 20.64 -14.49
CA LEU A 60 -3.76 20.13 -15.82
C LEU A 60 -2.31 19.64 -15.85
N HIS A 61 -2.08 18.48 -16.48
CA HIS A 61 -0.75 17.92 -16.66
C HIS A 61 0.17 18.87 -17.44
N ILE A 62 1.44 18.90 -17.05
CA ILE A 62 2.48 19.70 -17.69
C ILE A 62 3.67 18.79 -17.95
N ASP A 63 4.14 18.76 -19.19
CA ASP A 63 5.36 18.08 -19.61
C ASP A 63 6.23 18.99 -20.50
N LYS A 64 7.29 18.43 -21.09
CA LYS A 64 8.17 19.13 -22.04
C LYS A 64 7.45 19.69 -23.27
N ASN A 65 6.28 19.16 -23.62
CA ASN A 65 5.47 19.60 -24.76
C ASN A 65 4.48 20.72 -24.37
N GLY A 66 4.41 21.06 -23.07
CA GLY A 66 3.60 22.13 -22.53
C GLY A 66 2.48 21.63 -21.62
N LYS A 67 1.48 22.48 -21.44
CA LYS A 67 0.34 22.22 -20.54
C LYS A 67 -0.81 21.57 -21.33
N SER A 68 -1.31 20.45 -20.83
CA SER A 68 -2.53 19.82 -21.35
C SER A 68 -3.70 20.80 -21.29
N ASN A 69 -4.63 20.69 -22.23
CA ASN A 69 -5.91 21.42 -22.20
C ASN A 69 -7.10 20.52 -21.81
N TYR A 70 -6.85 19.26 -21.49
CA TYR A 70 -7.87 18.31 -21.10
C TYR A 70 -7.43 17.40 -19.94
N ILE A 71 -8.43 16.81 -19.28
CA ILE A 71 -8.29 15.70 -18.34
C ILE A 71 -9.28 14.61 -18.77
N ILE A 72 -8.83 13.37 -18.87
CA ILE A 72 -9.68 12.20 -19.12
C ILE A 72 -9.55 11.25 -17.93
N VAL A 73 -10.69 10.81 -17.40
CA VAL A 73 -10.77 9.77 -16.38
C VAL A 73 -11.78 8.72 -16.83
N ASP A 74 -11.32 7.50 -17.02
CA ASP A 74 -12.14 6.35 -17.38
C ASP A 74 -12.24 5.36 -16.22
N ALA A 75 -13.37 4.68 -16.13
CA ALA A 75 -13.60 3.54 -15.24
C ALA A 75 -14.27 2.39 -15.99
N LYS A 76 -13.74 1.18 -15.81
CA LYS A 76 -14.38 -0.07 -16.23
C LYS A 76 -15.11 -0.67 -15.05
N ILE A 77 -16.44 -0.60 -15.09
CA ILE A 77 -17.29 -1.16 -14.05
C ILE A 77 -17.72 -2.56 -14.48
N VAL A 78 -17.60 -3.54 -13.59
CA VAL A 78 -17.92 -4.96 -13.84
C VAL A 78 -18.81 -5.52 -12.74
N ALA A 79 -19.49 -6.62 -13.05
CA ALA A 79 -20.21 -7.40 -12.06
C ALA A 79 -19.28 -8.41 -11.37
N ILE A 80 -19.45 -8.56 -10.06
CA ILE A 80 -18.72 -9.54 -9.24
C ILE A 80 -19.67 -10.30 -8.29
N ASP A 81 -19.27 -11.50 -7.89
CA ASP A 81 -19.93 -12.25 -6.82
C ASP A 81 -19.47 -11.82 -5.42
N ASN A 82 -19.93 -12.54 -4.38
CA ASN A 82 -19.56 -12.27 -3.00
C ASN A 82 -18.07 -12.53 -2.69
N ASP A 83 -17.41 -13.37 -3.49
CA ASP A 83 -16.00 -13.74 -3.34
C ASP A 83 -15.09 -12.80 -4.17
N GLY A 84 -15.67 -11.77 -4.80
CA GLY A 84 -14.97 -10.79 -5.63
C GLY A 84 -14.61 -11.31 -7.02
N LYS A 85 -15.14 -12.48 -7.42
CA LYS A 85 -14.89 -13.04 -8.75
C LYS A 85 -15.85 -12.42 -9.76
N ARG A 86 -15.33 -12.13 -10.94
CA ARG A 86 -16.11 -11.58 -12.05
C ARG A 86 -17.20 -12.56 -12.50
N ILE A 87 -18.39 -12.03 -12.77
CA ILE A 87 -19.55 -12.77 -13.27
C ILE A 87 -20.09 -12.16 -14.56
N ALA A 88 -20.87 -12.95 -15.31
CA ALA A 88 -21.27 -12.66 -16.69
C ALA A 88 -22.15 -11.42 -16.85
N ASN A 89 -23.20 -11.27 -16.04
CA ASN A 89 -24.20 -10.21 -16.23
C ASN A 89 -24.31 -9.33 -15.00
N PHE A 90 -24.85 -8.12 -15.16
CA PHE A 90 -25.27 -7.27 -14.04
C PHE A 90 -26.58 -7.81 -13.45
N SER A 91 -26.92 -7.42 -12.22
CA SER A 91 -28.25 -7.73 -11.67
C SER A 91 -29.29 -6.83 -12.34
N ASP A 92 -30.56 -7.24 -12.34
CA ASP A 92 -31.66 -6.46 -12.93
C ASP A 92 -31.65 -4.99 -12.48
N VAL A 93 -31.39 -4.76 -11.19
CA VAL A 93 -31.28 -3.42 -10.60
C VAL A 93 -30.17 -2.58 -11.25
N TRP A 94 -28.98 -3.17 -11.42
CA TRP A 94 -27.84 -2.50 -12.05
C TRP A 94 -28.00 -2.38 -13.57
N GLU A 95 -28.64 -3.34 -14.22
CA GLU A 95 -28.98 -3.25 -15.65
C GLU A 95 -29.93 -2.08 -15.93
N ILE A 96 -30.95 -1.90 -15.08
CA ILE A 96 -31.86 -0.76 -15.15
C ILE A 96 -31.11 0.55 -14.86
N ALA A 97 -30.27 0.58 -13.82
CA ALA A 97 -29.54 1.77 -13.41
C ALA A 97 -28.56 2.26 -14.49
N PHE A 98 -27.83 1.34 -15.14
CA PHE A 98 -26.93 1.69 -16.23
C PHE A 98 -27.67 1.93 -17.54
N GLY A 99 -28.77 1.20 -17.77
CA GLY A 99 -29.47 1.13 -19.04
C GLY A 99 -28.76 0.20 -20.02
N ALA A 100 -29.52 -0.72 -20.61
CA ALA A 100 -28.99 -1.80 -21.47
C ALA A 100 -28.04 -1.30 -22.58
N ASP A 101 -28.33 -0.17 -23.22
CA ASP A 101 -27.49 0.35 -24.31
C ASP A 101 -26.09 0.82 -23.86
N ASN A 102 -25.88 1.01 -22.55
CA ASN A 102 -24.61 1.44 -21.97
C ASN A 102 -23.73 0.27 -21.52
N ILE A 103 -24.30 -0.93 -21.45
CA ILE A 103 -23.61 -2.16 -21.09
C ILE A 103 -22.95 -2.73 -22.36
N LYS A 104 -21.72 -3.20 -22.21
CA LYS A 104 -20.92 -3.84 -23.25
C LYS A 104 -20.54 -5.24 -22.80
N MET A 105 -20.25 -6.11 -23.76
CA MET A 105 -19.69 -7.43 -23.51
C MET A 105 -18.23 -7.43 -23.95
N ASP A 106 -17.37 -8.09 -23.19
CA ASP A 106 -16.00 -8.33 -23.61
C ASP A 106 -15.85 -9.66 -24.38
N ALA A 107 -14.62 -10.02 -24.70
CA ALA A 107 -14.31 -11.24 -25.46
C ALA A 107 -14.68 -12.53 -24.71
N GLU A 108 -14.85 -12.49 -23.39
CA GLU A 108 -15.23 -13.62 -22.55
C GLU A 108 -16.75 -13.63 -22.25
N GLU A 109 -17.53 -12.80 -22.96
CA GLU A 109 -18.97 -12.62 -22.74
C GLU A 109 -19.32 -12.10 -21.35
N HIS A 110 -18.40 -11.39 -20.70
CA HIS A 110 -18.66 -10.72 -19.43
C HIS A 110 -19.07 -9.26 -19.64
N ALA A 111 -20.19 -8.88 -19.05
CA ALA A 111 -20.74 -7.54 -19.07
C ALA A 111 -19.81 -6.54 -18.36
N TYR A 112 -19.72 -5.34 -18.91
CA TYR A 112 -19.03 -4.20 -18.30
C TYR A 112 -19.62 -2.86 -18.78
N VAL A 113 -19.37 -1.80 -18.01
CA VAL A 113 -19.72 -0.42 -18.37
C VAL A 113 -18.43 0.41 -18.46
N PRO A 114 -18.03 0.88 -19.65
CA PRO A 114 -16.84 1.70 -19.84
C PRO A 114 -17.19 3.19 -19.75
N LEU A 115 -17.15 3.73 -18.54
CA LEU A 115 -17.54 5.10 -18.25
C LEU A 115 -16.34 6.04 -18.40
N ARG A 116 -16.50 7.14 -19.14
CA ARG A 116 -15.51 8.21 -19.32
C ARG A 116 -16.06 9.53 -18.83
N VAL A 117 -15.23 10.32 -18.15
CA VAL A 117 -15.43 11.76 -17.99
C VAL A 117 -14.24 12.51 -18.58
N LYS A 118 -14.53 13.48 -19.44
CA LYS A 118 -13.55 14.37 -20.06
C LYS A 118 -13.82 15.80 -19.63
N TYR A 119 -12.84 16.42 -18.99
CA TYR A 119 -12.83 17.85 -18.72
C TYR A 119 -11.98 18.53 -19.79
N THR A 120 -12.53 19.54 -20.47
CA THR A 120 -11.79 20.34 -21.45
C THR A 120 -11.77 21.79 -20.99
N PHE A 121 -10.58 22.36 -20.87
CA PHE A 121 -10.40 23.74 -20.45
C PHE A 121 -10.78 24.70 -21.58
N GLN A 122 -11.66 25.65 -21.28
CA GLN A 122 -12.11 26.68 -22.20
C GLN A 122 -11.40 28.00 -21.88
N THR A 123 -10.35 28.33 -22.63
CA THR A 123 -9.49 29.50 -22.39
C THR A 123 -10.27 30.82 -22.29
N LEU A 124 -11.28 31.01 -23.15
CA LEU A 124 -12.08 32.24 -23.19
C LEU A 124 -12.98 32.42 -21.95
N GLN A 125 -13.44 31.32 -21.34
CA GLN A 125 -14.35 31.35 -20.20
C GLN A 125 -13.64 31.10 -18.87
N ASN A 126 -12.34 30.78 -18.91
CA ASN A 126 -11.54 30.32 -17.78
C ASN A 126 -12.26 29.25 -16.94
N SER A 127 -12.89 28.30 -17.63
CA SER A 127 -13.75 27.28 -17.03
C SER A 127 -13.48 25.91 -17.67
N PHE A 128 -13.95 24.86 -17.00
CA PHE A 128 -13.90 23.50 -17.54
C PHE A 128 -15.28 23.06 -18.03
N ASN A 129 -15.33 22.59 -19.26
CA ASN A 129 -16.48 21.85 -19.76
C ASN A 129 -16.33 20.38 -19.38
N ARG A 130 -17.33 19.84 -18.68
CA ARG A 130 -17.41 18.42 -18.30
C ARG A 130 -18.30 17.67 -19.27
N ASP A 131 -17.73 16.68 -19.95
CA ASP A 131 -18.47 15.73 -20.80
C ASP A 131 -18.35 14.32 -20.24
N MET A 132 -19.47 13.61 -20.14
CA MET A 132 -19.56 12.26 -19.59
C MET A 132 -20.08 11.32 -20.66
N GLN A 133 -19.34 10.26 -20.94
CA GLN A 133 -19.54 9.39 -22.08
C GLN A 133 -19.51 7.91 -21.67
N ILE A 134 -20.21 7.08 -22.44
CA ILE A 134 -20.04 5.63 -22.43
C ILE A 134 -19.27 5.27 -23.69
N LEU A 135 -18.08 4.69 -23.51
CA LEU A 135 -17.26 4.26 -24.64
C LEU A 135 -17.90 3.07 -25.37
N ASN A 136 -17.60 2.95 -26.67
CA ASN A 136 -18.10 1.83 -27.46
C ASN A 136 -17.41 0.51 -27.08
N GLU A 137 -16.15 0.59 -26.70
CA GLU A 137 -15.28 -0.52 -26.31
C GLU A 137 -14.23 0.00 -25.32
N TRP A 138 -13.66 -0.90 -24.50
CA TRP A 138 -12.59 -0.54 -23.56
C TRP A 138 -11.24 -0.39 -24.25
N ASP A 139 -10.94 -1.26 -25.22
CA ASP A 139 -9.70 -1.27 -25.98
C ASP A 139 -10.00 -1.51 -27.45
N SER A 140 -9.23 -0.87 -28.34
CA SER A 140 -9.38 -0.98 -29.79
C SER A 140 -8.02 -1.04 -30.46
N ALA A 141 -7.83 -2.02 -31.35
CA ALA A 141 -6.53 -2.25 -31.98
C ALA A 141 -6.08 -1.04 -32.82
N GLY A 142 -4.88 -0.54 -32.54
CA GLY A 142 -4.28 0.59 -33.27
C GLY A 142 -4.82 1.97 -32.89
N ILE A 143 -5.71 2.08 -31.91
CA ILE A 143 -6.25 3.36 -31.42
C ILE A 143 -5.82 3.55 -29.96
N ALA A 144 -5.12 4.65 -29.68
CA ALA A 144 -4.80 5.03 -28.31
C ALA A 144 -6.10 5.27 -27.51
N TRP A 145 -6.17 4.76 -26.27
CA TRP A 145 -7.42 4.73 -25.52
C TRP A 145 -8.02 6.13 -25.29
N GLN A 146 -7.19 7.17 -25.20
CA GLN A 146 -7.59 8.57 -25.08
C GLN A 146 -8.47 9.04 -26.27
N ASN A 147 -8.31 8.42 -27.44
CA ASN A 147 -9.02 8.76 -28.68
C ASN A 147 -10.25 7.88 -28.94
N LEU A 148 -10.56 6.92 -28.05
CA LEU A 148 -11.75 6.08 -28.19
C LEU A 148 -13.02 6.93 -28.19
N LYS A 149 -13.95 6.54 -29.06
CA LYS A 149 -15.24 7.19 -29.20
C LYS A 149 -16.24 6.62 -28.20
N GLY A 150 -17.09 7.50 -27.70
CA GLY A 150 -18.23 7.15 -26.88
C GLY A 150 -19.45 7.98 -27.24
N LYS A 151 -20.60 7.57 -26.71
CA LYS A 151 -21.83 8.35 -26.75
C LYS A 151 -22.03 9.05 -25.41
N LYS A 152 -22.83 10.12 -25.39
CA LYS A 152 -23.19 10.81 -24.14
C LYS A 152 -23.80 9.81 -23.14
N SER A 153 -23.32 9.83 -21.90
CA SER A 153 -23.81 8.94 -20.85
C SER A 153 -25.21 9.35 -20.40
N THR A 154 -26.08 8.35 -20.21
CA THR A 154 -27.38 8.50 -19.55
C THR A 154 -27.34 7.97 -18.11
N VAL A 155 -26.20 7.44 -17.65
CA VAL A 155 -26.02 6.93 -16.29
C VAL A 155 -26.10 8.09 -15.32
N LYS A 156 -26.99 7.98 -14.33
CA LYS A 156 -27.11 9.01 -13.28
C LYS A 156 -25.94 8.89 -12.31
N GLY A 157 -25.40 10.03 -11.90
CA GLY A 157 -24.31 10.07 -10.92
C GLY A 157 -24.74 9.57 -9.53
N ASP A 158 -26.03 9.69 -9.19
CA ASP A 158 -26.56 9.44 -7.84
C ASP A 158 -26.36 7.99 -7.34
N TYR A 159 -26.21 7.03 -8.26
CA TYR A 159 -25.91 5.63 -7.94
C TYR A 159 -24.52 5.47 -7.30
N PHE A 160 -23.60 6.39 -7.57
CA PHE A 160 -22.24 6.40 -7.06
C PHE A 160 -22.11 7.47 -5.98
N GLN A 161 -22.00 7.07 -4.72
CA GLN A 161 -21.74 8.00 -3.63
C GLN A 161 -20.25 8.06 -3.33
N PHE A 162 -19.58 9.05 -3.93
CA PHE A 162 -18.16 9.28 -3.70
C PHE A 162 -17.93 10.09 -2.42
N HIS A 163 -17.14 9.54 -1.50
CA HIS A 163 -16.71 10.16 -0.26
C HIS A 163 -15.20 10.29 -0.24
N TYR A 164 -14.72 11.52 -0.01
CA TYR A 164 -13.30 11.81 0.13
C TYR A 164 -12.99 12.20 1.57
N LEU A 165 -12.09 11.48 2.20
CA LEU A 165 -11.47 11.82 3.48
C LEU A 165 -10.06 12.29 3.19
N ASP A 166 -9.79 13.57 3.44
CA ASP A 166 -8.46 14.16 3.27
C ASP A 166 -7.50 13.70 4.38
N ALA A 167 -6.23 14.10 4.33
CA ALA A 167 -5.26 13.73 5.37
C ALA A 167 -5.52 14.41 6.73
N LYS A 168 -6.04 15.65 6.72
CA LYS A 168 -6.23 16.49 7.92
C LYS A 168 -7.33 15.96 8.83
N ARG A 169 -8.42 15.46 8.26
CA ARG A 169 -9.53 14.79 8.96
C ARG A 169 -9.97 15.58 10.18
N ASP A 170 -10.21 16.86 9.98
CA ASP A 170 -10.70 17.71 11.06
C ASP A 170 -12.22 17.57 11.16
N ILE A 171 -12.61 16.72 12.11
CA ILE A 171 -14.01 16.45 12.44
C ILE A 171 -14.79 17.74 12.73
N GLN A 172 -14.15 18.80 13.23
CA GLN A 172 -14.82 20.06 13.56
C GLN A 172 -15.17 20.86 12.31
N ASP A 173 -14.24 20.93 11.36
CA ASP A 173 -14.47 21.60 10.08
C ASP A 173 -15.50 20.81 9.26
N ASP A 174 -15.43 19.48 9.32
CA ASP A 174 -16.42 18.61 8.71
C ASP A 174 -17.81 18.82 9.33
N LEU A 175 -17.97 18.78 10.66
CA LEU A 175 -19.27 18.96 11.31
C LEU A 175 -19.95 20.29 10.95
N LYS A 176 -19.17 21.37 10.90
CA LYS A 176 -19.67 22.72 10.57
C LYS A 176 -20.06 22.86 9.10
N ALA A 177 -19.34 22.21 8.20
CA ALA A 177 -19.59 22.28 6.77
C ALA A 177 -20.79 21.41 6.37
N ARG A 178 -21.93 22.03 6.02
CA ARG A 178 -23.12 21.29 5.52
C ARG A 178 -22.83 20.39 4.31
N THR A 179 -21.81 20.72 3.53
CA THR A 179 -21.41 19.97 2.34
C THR A 179 -20.52 18.76 2.65
N SER A 180 -19.97 18.67 3.86
CA SER A 180 -19.16 17.53 4.29
C SER A 180 -20.01 16.27 4.48
N TYR A 181 -19.36 15.13 4.70
CA TYR A 181 -20.08 13.89 4.99
C TYR A 181 -20.81 13.93 6.34
N LEU A 182 -20.23 14.51 7.41
CA LEU A 182 -20.93 14.65 8.71
C LEU A 182 -22.04 15.69 8.65
N GLY A 183 -21.82 16.78 7.92
CA GLY A 183 -22.85 17.80 7.70
C GLY A 183 -24.06 17.24 6.97
N LYS A 184 -23.84 16.43 5.93
CA LYS A 184 -24.89 15.68 5.23
C LYS A 184 -25.56 14.65 6.14
N MET A 185 -24.78 13.82 6.84
CA MET A 185 -25.28 12.85 7.81
C MET A 185 -26.29 13.47 8.78
N LEU A 186 -25.91 14.56 9.43
CA LEU A 186 -26.76 15.21 10.42
C LEU A 186 -27.98 15.91 9.79
N GLY A 187 -27.86 16.38 8.55
CA GLY A 187 -29.00 16.86 7.76
C GLY A 187 -30.01 15.76 7.48
N ASP A 188 -29.53 14.57 7.08
CA ASP A 188 -30.36 13.42 6.76
C ASP A 188 -30.98 12.79 8.01
N VAL A 189 -30.27 12.80 9.15
CA VAL A 189 -30.78 12.32 10.43
C VAL A 189 -32.09 13.03 10.80
N VAL A 190 -32.21 14.34 10.59
CA VAL A 190 -33.47 15.09 10.85
C VAL A 190 -34.61 14.62 9.97
N SER A 191 -34.32 14.14 8.75
CA SER A 191 -35.30 13.58 7.82
C SER A 191 -35.82 12.21 8.27
N ASN A 192 -35.09 11.52 9.15
CA ASN A 192 -35.46 10.21 9.69
C ASN A 192 -36.24 10.28 11.01
N TYR A 193 -36.43 11.46 11.59
CA TYR A 193 -37.31 11.63 12.74
C TYR A 193 -38.78 11.67 12.29
N ASP A 194 -39.69 11.18 13.14
CA ASP A 194 -41.11 11.45 12.95
C ASP A 194 -41.33 12.98 13.02
N PRO A 195 -42.07 13.59 12.08
CA PRO A 195 -42.39 15.01 12.11
C PRO A 195 -42.94 15.51 13.45
N LYS A 196 -43.63 14.64 14.22
CA LYS A 196 -44.11 14.94 15.57
C LYS A 196 -42.96 15.10 16.56
N ASP A 197 -41.98 14.21 16.52
CA ASP A 197 -40.80 14.26 17.40
C ASP A 197 -39.96 15.50 17.08
N VAL A 198 -39.81 15.84 15.80
CA VAL A 198 -39.14 17.08 15.37
C VAL A 198 -39.84 18.30 15.96
N ALA A 199 -41.17 18.37 15.85
CA ALA A 199 -41.94 19.48 16.39
C ALA A 199 -41.80 19.59 17.92
N GLU A 200 -41.84 18.45 18.63
CA GLU A 200 -41.67 18.40 20.08
C GLU A 200 -40.26 18.88 20.53
N LEU A 201 -39.22 18.39 19.86
CA LEU A 201 -37.83 18.78 20.15
C LEU A 201 -37.60 20.26 19.85
N GLU A 202 -38.10 20.77 18.72
CA GLU A 202 -37.97 22.19 18.38
C GLU A 202 -38.73 23.09 19.36
N GLN A 203 -39.87 22.63 19.90
CA GLN A 203 -40.59 23.35 20.95
C GLN A 203 -39.77 23.41 22.25
N LYS A 204 -39.16 22.28 22.67
CA LYS A 204 -38.26 22.22 23.84
C LYS A 204 -37.04 23.13 23.67
N ILE A 205 -36.46 23.17 22.47
CA ILE A 205 -35.32 24.06 22.18
C ILE A 205 -35.77 25.54 22.20
N SER A 206 -36.98 25.83 21.71
CA SER A 206 -37.54 27.18 21.76
C SER A 206 -37.75 27.66 23.21
N SER A 207 -38.26 26.80 24.10
CA SER A 207 -38.40 27.15 25.53
C SER A 207 -37.04 27.35 26.19
N LEU A 208 -36.05 26.51 25.87
CA LEU A 208 -34.70 26.62 26.43
C LEU A 208 -34.00 27.93 26.00
N ASN A 209 -34.16 28.32 24.73
CA ASN A 209 -33.64 29.60 24.23
C ASN A 209 -34.26 30.80 24.96
N ALA A 210 -35.57 30.78 25.20
CA ALA A 210 -36.26 31.84 25.93
C ALA A 210 -35.76 31.92 27.39
N GLU A 211 -35.65 30.78 28.07
CA GLU A 211 -35.15 30.69 29.44
C GLU A 211 -33.70 31.17 29.56
N ALA A 212 -32.83 30.82 28.62
CA ALA A 212 -31.43 31.24 28.63
C ALA A 212 -31.25 32.75 28.44
N ILE A 213 -32.10 33.38 27.60
CA ILE A 213 -32.11 34.84 27.42
C ILE A 213 -32.63 35.52 28.69
N GLU A 214 -33.72 35.00 29.27
CA GLU A 214 -34.32 35.56 30.48
C GLU A 214 -33.35 35.54 31.67
N LYS A 215 -32.62 34.43 31.84
CA LYS A 215 -31.67 34.25 32.94
C LYS A 215 -30.31 34.93 32.74
N SER A 216 -30.02 35.49 31.56
CA SER A 216 -28.75 36.12 31.25
C SER A 216 -28.92 37.59 30.90
N ASP A 217 -28.47 38.47 31.79
CA ASP A 217 -28.49 39.92 31.56
C ASP A 217 -27.75 40.33 30.29
N VAL A 218 -26.65 39.64 29.96
CA VAL A 218 -25.87 39.90 28.74
C VAL A 218 -26.69 39.59 27.49
N LEU A 219 -27.31 38.41 27.42
CA LEU A 219 -28.10 38.00 26.25
C LEU A 219 -29.35 38.87 26.10
N ARG A 220 -30.00 39.22 27.20
CA ARG A 220 -31.15 40.14 27.23
C ARG A 220 -30.78 41.51 26.67
N ASN A 221 -29.67 42.10 27.13
CA ASN A 221 -29.20 43.40 26.64
C ASN A 221 -28.86 43.38 25.14
N ILE A 222 -28.23 42.31 24.65
CA ILE A 222 -27.94 42.13 23.22
C ILE A 222 -29.25 42.06 22.43
N GLN A 223 -30.24 41.30 22.90
CA GLN A 223 -31.53 41.18 22.22
C GLN A 223 -32.31 42.50 22.19
N GLU A 224 -32.29 43.27 23.28
CA GLU A 224 -32.92 44.59 23.32
C GLU A 224 -32.22 45.57 22.37
N SER A 225 -30.90 45.54 22.28
CA SER A 225 -30.13 46.38 21.37
C SER A 225 -30.44 46.06 19.89
N LEU A 226 -30.57 44.77 19.55
CA LEU A 226 -30.87 44.33 18.18
C LEU A 226 -32.31 44.63 17.74
N LYS A 227 -33.28 44.74 18.68
CA LYS A 227 -34.64 45.21 18.36
C LYS A 227 -34.65 46.63 17.78
N GLY A 228 -33.61 47.44 18.01
CA GLY A 228 -33.45 48.74 17.36
C GLY A 228 -33.32 48.64 15.84
N ILE A 229 -32.83 47.52 15.30
CA ILE A 229 -32.70 47.27 13.86
C ILE A 229 -34.07 47.10 13.20
N ASP A 230 -35.04 46.49 13.90
CA ASP A 230 -36.41 46.29 13.42
C ASP A 230 -37.10 47.63 13.11
N ALA A 231 -36.69 48.72 13.77
CA ALA A 231 -37.21 50.07 13.52
C ALA A 231 -36.60 50.75 12.28
N THR A 232 -35.49 50.23 11.75
CA THR A 232 -34.75 50.82 10.62
C THR A 232 -34.86 50.02 9.32
N MET A 233 -35.33 48.77 9.35
CA MET A 233 -35.49 47.93 8.17
C MET A 233 -36.97 47.86 7.76
N ASP A 234 -37.31 48.30 6.55
CA ASP A 234 -38.67 48.25 5.95
C ASP A 234 -39.21 46.83 5.67
N SER A 235 -38.50 45.79 6.11
CA SER A 235 -38.89 44.40 5.93
C SER A 235 -39.61 43.88 7.18
N SER A 236 -40.65 43.06 7.01
CA SER A 236 -41.41 42.42 8.10
C SER A 236 -40.63 41.39 8.95
N GLY A 237 -39.30 41.38 8.87
CA GLY A 237 -38.43 40.50 9.63
C GLY A 237 -38.19 41.04 11.04
N LYS A 238 -38.23 40.17 12.04
CA LYS A 238 -37.83 40.50 13.42
C LYS A 238 -36.44 39.93 13.69
N VAL A 239 -35.52 40.74 14.20
CA VAL A 239 -34.20 40.29 14.64
C VAL A 239 -34.31 39.78 16.08
N TYR A 240 -33.81 38.58 16.34
CA TYR A 240 -33.77 37.99 17.68
C TYR A 240 -32.50 37.16 17.85
N VAL A 241 -32.07 37.02 19.10
CA VAL A 241 -30.90 36.21 19.48
C VAL A 241 -31.35 34.77 19.72
N SER A 242 -30.53 33.78 19.37
CA SER A 242 -30.76 32.37 19.70
C SER A 242 -29.46 31.76 20.21
N PRO A 243 -29.30 31.63 21.54
CA PRO A 243 -28.11 31.04 22.15
C PRO A 243 -27.86 29.58 21.72
N PHE A 244 -28.93 28.83 21.45
CA PHE A 244 -28.90 27.46 20.95
C PHE A 244 -29.48 27.37 19.52
N ALA A 245 -29.24 26.25 18.83
CA ALA A 245 -29.77 26.02 17.49
C ALA A 245 -31.29 26.19 17.45
N LYS A 246 -31.83 26.94 16.48
CA LYS A 246 -33.29 27.17 16.40
C LYS A 246 -34.07 25.97 15.88
N LYS A 247 -33.46 25.23 14.95
CA LYS A 247 -34.08 24.13 14.21
C LYS A 247 -33.22 22.90 14.37
N LEU A 248 -33.85 21.72 14.36
CA LEU A 248 -33.11 20.45 14.53
C LEU A 248 -32.04 20.27 13.44
N ARG A 249 -32.35 20.70 12.22
CA ARG A 249 -31.42 20.71 11.06
C ARG A 249 -30.18 21.59 11.23
N ASP A 250 -30.18 22.49 12.20
CA ASP A 250 -29.06 23.39 12.50
C ASP A 250 -28.19 22.86 13.66
N LEU A 251 -28.53 21.70 14.24
CA LEU A 251 -27.74 21.06 15.31
C LEU A 251 -26.32 20.72 14.89
N ASN A 252 -26.07 20.48 13.60
CA ASN A 252 -24.73 20.21 13.10
C ASN A 252 -23.74 21.36 13.38
N LYS A 253 -24.23 22.60 13.52
CA LYS A 253 -23.41 23.76 13.86
C LYS A 253 -22.94 23.79 15.31
N SER A 254 -23.60 23.03 16.18
CA SER A 254 -23.37 23.01 17.63
C SER A 254 -23.05 21.63 18.19
N LEU A 255 -23.02 20.58 17.36
CA LEU A 255 -22.71 19.22 17.80
C LEU A 255 -21.22 19.14 18.17
N THR A 256 -20.94 18.83 19.43
CA THR A 256 -19.59 18.54 19.92
C THR A 256 -19.53 17.12 20.48
N ILE A 257 -18.48 16.39 20.13
CA ILE A 257 -18.22 15.06 20.70
C ILE A 257 -17.45 15.25 22.01
N HIS A 258 -17.92 14.61 23.08
CA HIS A 258 -17.29 14.61 24.40
C HIS A 258 -16.60 13.26 24.66
N TYR A 259 -15.46 13.28 25.33
CA TYR A 259 -14.73 12.09 25.76
C TYR A 259 -14.40 12.19 27.24
N GLY A 260 -14.68 11.13 27.99
CA GLY A 260 -14.47 11.07 29.44
C GLY A 260 -15.52 10.22 30.16
N THR A 261 -15.59 10.38 31.48
CA THR A 261 -16.64 9.77 32.32
C THR A 261 -17.79 10.75 32.51
N GLU A 262 -18.92 10.30 33.07
CA GLU A 262 -20.09 11.16 33.35
C GLU A 262 -19.71 12.42 34.18
N ASP A 263 -18.76 12.29 35.11
CA ASP A 263 -18.33 13.38 35.99
C ASP A 263 -17.14 14.20 35.45
N SER A 264 -16.40 13.69 34.46
CA SER A 264 -15.24 14.38 33.88
C SER A 264 -15.16 14.12 32.39
N SER A 265 -15.73 15.03 31.60
CA SER A 265 -15.69 14.98 30.15
C SER A 265 -15.06 16.25 29.58
N PHE A 266 -14.29 16.06 28.52
CA PHE A 266 -13.72 17.15 27.73
C PHE A 266 -14.26 17.06 26.31
N THR A 267 -14.37 18.20 25.63
CA THR A 267 -14.69 18.18 24.20
C THR A 267 -13.51 17.60 23.43
N MET A 268 -13.81 16.96 22.30
CA MET A 268 -12.84 16.37 21.38
C MET A 268 -11.74 17.38 20.93
N ASP A 269 -12.01 18.68 21.08
CA ASP A 269 -11.07 19.80 20.82
C ASP A 269 -9.79 19.72 21.67
N TYR A 270 -9.90 19.20 22.90
CA TYR A 270 -8.79 19.09 23.83
C TYR A 270 -7.98 17.80 23.65
N HIS A 271 -8.36 16.94 22.70
CA HIS A 271 -7.66 15.70 22.41
C HIS A 271 -6.58 15.85 21.33
N GLY A 272 -5.57 15.00 21.42
CA GLY A 272 -4.52 14.89 20.40
C GLY A 272 -5.10 14.61 19.02
N MET A 273 -4.42 15.09 17.97
CA MET A 273 -4.86 14.96 16.58
C MET A 273 -5.18 13.50 16.19
N GLY A 274 -4.45 12.52 16.73
CA GLY A 274 -4.72 11.09 16.51
C GLY A 274 -6.12 10.66 16.97
N THR A 275 -6.55 11.00 18.19
CA THR A 275 -7.88 10.64 18.71
C THR A 275 -8.99 11.30 17.89
N ARG A 276 -8.81 12.57 17.51
CA ARG A 276 -9.78 13.30 16.67
C ARG A 276 -9.96 12.63 15.32
N SER A 277 -8.84 12.31 14.68
CA SER A 277 -8.81 11.64 13.38
C SER A 277 -9.44 10.24 13.44
N TRP A 278 -9.20 9.50 14.53
CA TRP A 278 -9.81 8.20 14.78
C TRP A 278 -11.33 8.30 14.92
N SER A 279 -11.81 9.23 15.76
CA SER A 279 -13.24 9.47 15.96
C SER A 279 -13.92 9.87 14.65
N SER A 280 -13.28 10.73 13.85
CA SER A 280 -13.79 11.11 12.52
C SER A 280 -14.00 9.90 11.63
N MET A 281 -13.03 8.97 11.60
CA MET A 281 -13.11 7.75 10.82
C MET A 281 -14.23 6.81 11.30
N LEU A 282 -14.39 6.65 12.62
CA LEU A 282 -15.45 5.83 13.19
C LEU A 282 -16.85 6.41 12.94
N SER A 283 -17.01 7.72 13.09
CA SER A 283 -18.25 8.42 12.78
C SER A 283 -18.58 8.29 11.29
N PHE A 284 -17.58 8.47 10.41
CA PHE A 284 -17.74 8.27 8.98
C PHE A 284 -18.13 6.83 8.63
N ARG A 285 -17.46 5.83 9.22
CA ARG A 285 -17.81 4.41 9.07
C ARG A 285 -19.28 4.16 9.42
N ALA A 286 -19.72 4.67 10.58
CA ALA A 286 -21.09 4.50 11.06
C ALA A 286 -22.10 5.14 10.09
N PHE A 287 -21.78 6.32 9.56
CA PHE A 287 -22.59 7.00 8.56
C PHE A 287 -22.75 6.19 7.27
N VAL A 288 -21.63 5.76 6.67
CA VAL A 288 -21.68 5.00 5.41
C VAL A 288 -22.42 3.68 5.60
N LYS A 289 -22.21 3.02 6.74
CA LYS A 289 -22.96 1.82 7.09
C LYS A 289 -24.47 2.10 7.17
N GLN A 290 -24.87 3.13 7.89
CA GLN A 290 -26.29 3.52 8.01
C GLN A 290 -26.91 3.86 6.64
N MET A 291 -26.17 4.53 5.76
CA MET A 291 -26.63 4.81 4.39
C MET A 291 -26.81 3.54 3.56
N CYS A 292 -25.94 2.54 3.74
CA CYS A 292 -26.11 1.26 3.05
C CYS A 292 -27.29 0.48 3.62
N ASP A 293 -27.43 0.45 4.95
CA ASP A 293 -28.48 -0.29 5.66
C ASP A 293 -29.89 0.29 5.38
N SER A 294 -29.99 1.58 5.04
CA SER A 294 -31.26 2.21 4.66
C SER A 294 -31.69 1.93 3.21
N LYS A 295 -30.83 1.26 2.44
CA LYS A 295 -31.04 0.92 1.02
C LYS A 295 -31.24 -0.59 0.89
N ASN A 296 -32.25 -1.01 0.13
CA ASN A 296 -32.41 -2.43 -0.21
C ASN A 296 -31.65 -2.73 -1.51
N PRO A 297 -30.60 -3.57 -1.52
CA PRO A 297 -29.81 -3.84 -2.72
C PRO A 297 -30.60 -4.51 -3.86
N GLU A 298 -31.72 -5.16 -3.54
CA GLU A 298 -32.63 -5.80 -4.51
C GLU A 298 -33.55 -4.78 -5.21
N ASP A 299 -33.71 -3.57 -4.66
CA ASP A 299 -34.63 -2.55 -5.18
C ASP A 299 -33.90 -1.30 -5.72
N GLU A 300 -32.73 -0.98 -5.16
CA GLU A 300 -32.04 0.29 -5.43
C GLU A 300 -30.55 0.10 -5.72
N ALA A 301 -30.11 0.61 -6.88
CA ALA A 301 -28.69 0.65 -7.24
C ALA A 301 -27.97 1.70 -6.39
N PHE A 302 -27.04 1.24 -5.55
CA PHE A 302 -26.28 2.11 -4.66
C PHE A 302 -24.87 1.57 -4.45
N LEU A 303 -23.86 2.37 -4.76
CA LEU A 303 -22.45 2.02 -4.55
C LEU A 303 -21.71 3.16 -3.84
N PRO A 304 -21.31 2.96 -2.56
CA PRO A 304 -20.38 3.85 -1.92
C PRO A 304 -18.97 3.65 -2.46
N ILE A 305 -18.29 4.75 -2.77
CA ILE A 305 -16.88 4.79 -3.17
C ILE A 305 -16.17 5.70 -2.18
N ILE A 306 -15.23 5.14 -1.43
CA ILE A 306 -14.56 5.79 -0.31
C ILE A 306 -13.09 5.95 -0.66
N ALA A 307 -12.65 7.20 -0.80
CA ALA A 307 -11.26 7.57 -0.97
C ALA A 307 -10.72 8.10 0.38
N ILE A 308 -9.69 7.46 0.91
CA ILE A 308 -9.09 7.81 2.21
C ILE A 308 -7.62 8.18 2.01
N GLU A 309 -7.27 9.41 2.36
CA GLU A 309 -5.91 9.91 2.27
C GLU A 309 -5.20 9.83 3.63
N GLU A 310 -4.05 9.14 3.66
CA GLU A 310 -3.11 9.07 4.79
C GLU A 310 -3.78 8.81 6.15
N PRO A 311 -4.56 7.71 6.28
CA PRO A 311 -5.33 7.40 7.49
C PRO A 311 -4.45 7.24 8.75
N GLU A 312 -3.17 6.98 8.59
CA GLU A 312 -2.19 6.82 9.67
C GLU A 312 -1.77 8.12 10.38
N ALA A 313 -2.02 9.30 9.79
CA ALA A 313 -1.45 10.55 10.30
C ALA A 313 -1.78 10.78 11.79
N HIS A 314 -0.76 11.12 12.58
CA HIS A 314 -0.85 11.36 14.03
C HIS A 314 -1.29 10.15 14.89
N LEU A 315 -1.30 8.93 14.34
CA LEU A 315 -1.64 7.71 15.08
C LEU A 315 -0.41 6.88 15.44
N HIS A 316 -0.43 6.29 16.63
CA HIS A 316 0.55 5.27 17.04
C HIS A 316 0.44 4.01 16.17
N PRO A 317 1.54 3.27 15.87
CA PRO A 317 1.51 2.09 15.00
C PRO A 317 0.42 1.07 15.32
N ASN A 318 0.18 0.76 16.61
CA ASN A 318 -0.90 -0.16 17.03
C ASN A 318 -2.29 0.35 16.63
N ALA A 319 -2.53 1.66 16.70
CA ALA A 319 -3.78 2.25 16.23
C ALA A 319 -3.87 2.15 14.71
N GLN A 320 -2.80 2.45 13.96
CA GLN A 320 -2.79 2.34 12.49
C GLN A 320 -3.22 0.93 12.01
N LYS A 321 -2.71 -0.13 12.65
CA LYS A 321 -3.10 -1.52 12.36
C LYS A 321 -4.58 -1.78 12.64
N GLN A 322 -5.10 -1.27 13.77
CA GLN A 322 -6.53 -1.36 14.09
C GLN A 322 -7.39 -0.57 13.08
N LEU A 323 -6.88 0.56 12.58
CA LEU A 323 -7.60 1.44 11.65
C LEU A 323 -7.84 0.74 10.33
N TYR A 324 -6.83 0.00 9.86
CA TYR A 324 -6.94 -0.77 8.62
C TYR A 324 -8.16 -1.68 8.65
N LYS A 325 -8.35 -2.42 9.74
CA LYS A 325 -9.52 -3.28 9.94
C LYS A 325 -10.83 -2.49 9.87
N GLN A 326 -10.89 -1.32 10.51
CA GLN A 326 -12.09 -0.46 10.48
C GLN A 326 -12.42 0.03 9.07
N MET A 327 -11.40 0.39 8.28
CA MET A 327 -11.57 0.83 6.89
C MET A 327 -11.95 -0.33 5.97
N ASN A 328 -11.34 -1.50 6.15
CA ASN A 328 -11.63 -2.66 5.31
C ASN A 328 -13.06 -3.20 5.53
N GLU A 329 -13.58 -3.09 6.76
CA GLU A 329 -14.96 -3.46 7.12
C GLU A 329 -16.02 -2.45 6.64
N MET A 330 -15.63 -1.30 6.06
CA MET A 330 -16.61 -0.38 5.47
C MET A 330 -17.26 -1.00 4.21
N PRO A 331 -18.57 -0.80 4.00
CA PRO A 331 -19.22 -1.26 2.78
C PRO A 331 -18.79 -0.42 1.57
N GLY A 332 -18.86 -1.02 0.38
CA GLY A 332 -18.48 -0.37 -0.88
C GLY A 332 -17.02 -0.54 -1.26
N ILE A 333 -16.56 0.31 -2.18
CA ILE A 333 -15.19 0.30 -2.72
C ILE A 333 -14.35 1.27 -1.89
N LYS A 334 -13.19 0.82 -1.41
CA LYS A 334 -12.27 1.63 -0.61
C LYS A 334 -10.96 1.80 -1.37
N ILE A 335 -10.53 3.04 -1.57
CA ILE A 335 -9.21 3.37 -2.13
C ILE A 335 -8.46 4.18 -1.08
N ILE A 336 -7.41 3.58 -0.52
CA ILE A 336 -6.67 4.10 0.62
C ILE A 336 -5.26 4.44 0.16
N SER A 337 -4.83 5.69 0.28
CA SER A 337 -3.42 6.04 0.09
C SER A 337 -2.69 6.07 1.41
N THR A 338 -1.53 5.42 1.50
CA THR A 338 -0.75 5.35 2.74
C THR A 338 0.75 5.45 2.47
N HIS A 339 1.43 6.05 3.43
CA HIS A 339 2.88 6.06 3.62
C HIS A 339 3.31 5.18 4.80
N SER A 340 2.34 4.64 5.55
CA SER A 340 2.63 3.77 6.68
C SER A 340 2.95 2.35 6.22
N PRO A 341 4.15 1.85 6.55
CA PRO A 341 4.46 0.44 6.34
C PRO A 341 3.56 -0.46 7.19
N TYR A 342 3.09 0.02 8.35
CA TYR A 342 2.18 -0.72 9.22
C TYR A 342 0.78 -0.89 8.64
N VAL A 343 0.25 0.11 7.94
CA VAL A 343 -1.05 0.00 7.24
C VAL A 343 -0.91 -0.92 6.03
N ALA A 344 0.14 -0.72 5.22
CA ALA A 344 0.40 -1.55 4.05
C ALA A 344 0.61 -3.03 4.41
N ALA A 345 1.31 -3.33 5.51
CA ALA A 345 1.55 -4.69 5.98
C ALA A 345 0.29 -5.42 6.47
N CYS A 346 -0.81 -4.71 6.76
CA CYS A 346 -2.09 -5.32 7.11
C CYS A 346 -2.95 -5.67 5.89
N ALA A 347 -2.62 -5.14 4.70
CA ALA A 347 -3.37 -5.38 3.48
C ALA A 347 -3.02 -6.73 2.86
N GLU A 348 -3.99 -7.32 2.18
CA GLU A 348 -3.78 -8.49 1.36
C GLU A 348 -2.95 -8.15 0.11
N LEU A 349 -2.17 -9.11 -0.40
CA LEU A 349 -1.30 -8.87 -1.55
C LEU A 349 -2.06 -8.40 -2.80
N SER A 350 -3.31 -8.85 -2.96
CA SER A 350 -4.20 -8.45 -4.06
C SER A 350 -4.76 -7.04 -3.90
N GLU A 351 -4.74 -6.48 -2.69
CA GLU A 351 -5.23 -5.13 -2.38
C GLU A 351 -4.14 -4.07 -2.63
N LEU A 352 -2.86 -4.46 -2.59
CA LEU A 352 -1.73 -3.54 -2.69
C LEU A 352 -1.48 -3.04 -4.13
N ARG A 353 -1.20 -1.75 -4.26
CA ARG A 353 -0.78 -1.08 -5.51
C ARG A 353 0.44 -0.22 -5.24
N GLY A 354 1.57 -0.59 -5.85
CA GLY A 354 2.82 0.15 -5.73
C GLY A 354 2.86 1.32 -6.71
N MET A 355 2.90 2.55 -6.21
CA MET A 355 3.00 3.76 -7.04
C MET A 355 4.44 4.27 -7.06
N TYR A 356 4.98 4.48 -8.26
CA TYR A 356 6.34 4.98 -8.45
C TYR A 356 6.40 5.96 -9.63
N LYS A 357 7.48 6.76 -9.66
CA LYS A 357 7.74 7.73 -10.72
C LYS A 357 8.71 7.10 -11.72
N ALA A 358 8.27 6.94 -12.96
CA ALA A 358 9.11 6.54 -14.08
C ALA A 358 9.37 7.78 -14.96
N ALA A 359 10.57 8.37 -14.82
CA ALA A 359 10.94 9.64 -15.45
C ALA A 359 9.93 10.77 -15.16
N GLU A 360 9.13 11.19 -16.14
CA GLU A 360 8.12 12.26 -15.99
C GLU A 360 6.70 11.74 -15.72
N ASN A 361 6.50 10.42 -15.74
CA ASN A 361 5.18 9.81 -15.59
C ASN A 361 5.06 9.06 -14.26
N THR A 362 3.86 9.08 -13.69
CA THR A 362 3.48 8.15 -12.63
C THR A 362 3.01 6.84 -13.23
N VAL A 363 3.39 5.74 -12.61
CA VAL A 363 3.02 4.38 -13.00
C VAL A 363 2.60 3.60 -11.76
N CYS A 364 1.74 2.60 -11.97
CA CYS A 364 1.21 1.76 -10.91
C CYS A 364 1.52 0.30 -11.19
N GLY A 365 2.13 -0.34 -10.21
CA GLY A 365 2.39 -1.77 -10.15
C GLY A 365 1.35 -2.52 -9.33
N SER A 366 1.05 -3.77 -9.69
CA SER A 366 0.23 -4.67 -8.90
C SER A 366 0.74 -6.11 -9.05
N LEU A 367 0.72 -6.88 -7.96
CA LEU A 367 1.19 -8.26 -7.97
C LEU A 367 0.10 -9.16 -8.58
N PRO A 368 0.39 -9.97 -9.62
CA PRO A 368 -0.55 -10.93 -10.18
C PRO A 368 -0.70 -12.14 -9.23
N VAL A 369 -1.45 -11.97 -8.15
CA VAL A 369 -1.60 -12.97 -7.07
C VAL A 369 -2.10 -14.32 -7.60
N THR A 370 -2.92 -14.32 -8.66
CA THR A 370 -3.45 -15.53 -9.31
C THR A 370 -2.38 -16.38 -10.00
N GLU A 371 -1.22 -15.81 -10.34
CA GLU A 371 -0.09 -16.52 -10.97
C GLU A 371 0.90 -17.08 -9.94
N LEU A 372 0.69 -16.77 -8.66
CA LEU A 372 1.51 -17.23 -7.54
C LEU A 372 0.84 -18.40 -6.82
N THR A 373 1.64 -19.42 -6.48
CA THR A 373 1.19 -20.52 -5.62
C THR A 373 0.97 -20.04 -4.18
N SER A 374 0.15 -20.76 -3.40
CA SER A 374 -0.14 -20.39 -2.00
C SER A 374 1.11 -20.28 -1.12
N GLU A 375 2.13 -21.13 -1.35
CA GLU A 375 3.40 -21.06 -0.63
C GLU A 375 4.22 -19.82 -1.01
N GLU A 376 4.20 -19.40 -2.28
CA GLU A 376 4.88 -18.18 -2.73
C GLU A 376 4.22 -16.93 -2.13
N GLN A 377 2.88 -16.88 -2.13
CA GLN A 377 2.13 -15.81 -1.48
C GLN A 377 2.44 -15.73 0.03
N LYS A 378 2.53 -16.88 0.70
CA LYS A 378 2.87 -16.96 2.13
C LYS A 378 4.29 -16.44 2.40
N LYS A 379 5.27 -16.76 1.55
CA LYS A 379 6.65 -16.25 1.67
C LYS A 379 6.70 -14.74 1.55
N ILE A 380 5.99 -14.17 0.57
CA ILE A 380 5.88 -12.71 0.40
C ILE A 380 5.25 -12.08 1.65
N ARG A 381 4.10 -12.59 2.09
CA ARG A 381 3.43 -12.09 3.31
C ARG A 381 4.35 -12.15 4.53
N GLN A 382 5.10 -13.25 4.70
CA GLN A 382 6.05 -13.38 5.80
C GLN A 382 7.16 -12.32 5.71
N ALA A 383 7.75 -12.08 4.55
CA ALA A 383 8.80 -11.08 4.38
C ALA A 383 8.28 -9.64 4.61
N VAL A 384 7.06 -9.33 4.15
CA VAL A 384 6.40 -8.06 4.44
C VAL A 384 6.18 -7.90 5.96
N LEU A 385 5.73 -8.94 6.65
CA LEU A 385 5.52 -8.89 8.11
C LEU A 385 6.84 -8.77 8.90
N THR A 386 7.86 -9.54 8.54
CA THR A 386 9.19 -9.51 9.20
C THR A 386 9.88 -8.16 9.03
N SER A 387 9.68 -7.49 7.89
CA SER A 387 10.16 -6.13 7.63
C SER A 387 9.23 -5.03 8.17
N ASN A 388 8.17 -5.37 8.92
CA ASN A 388 7.13 -4.44 9.36
C ASN A 388 6.49 -3.61 8.23
N GLY A 389 6.54 -4.09 6.99
CA GLY A 389 6.05 -3.42 5.79
C GLY A 389 7.09 -2.61 5.02
N GLU A 390 8.29 -2.40 5.56
CA GLU A 390 9.34 -1.59 4.93
C GLU A 390 9.76 -2.12 3.56
N LEU A 391 9.66 -3.44 3.35
CA LEU A 391 9.93 -4.09 2.07
C LEU A 391 9.13 -3.46 0.90
N LEU A 392 7.88 -3.04 1.16
CA LEU A 392 7.00 -2.44 0.14
C LEU A 392 7.38 -1.00 -0.23
N PHE A 393 8.29 -0.39 0.52
CA PHE A 393 8.75 1.00 0.35
C PHE A 393 10.26 1.07 0.07
N ALA A 394 10.92 -0.08 -0.13
CA ALA A 394 12.34 -0.16 -0.37
C ALA A 394 12.72 0.55 -1.69
N LYS A 395 13.85 1.26 -1.68
CA LYS A 395 14.48 1.78 -2.91
C LYS A 395 15.16 0.67 -3.71
N ALA A 396 15.65 -0.37 -3.04
CA ALA A 396 16.03 -1.63 -3.66
C ALA A 396 15.92 -2.79 -2.68
N ILE A 397 15.74 -4.00 -3.22
CA ILE A 397 15.69 -5.25 -2.48
C ILE A 397 16.97 -6.04 -2.76
N VAL A 398 17.66 -6.48 -1.71
CA VAL A 398 18.82 -7.37 -1.81
C VAL A 398 18.46 -8.73 -1.23
N LEU A 399 18.49 -9.75 -2.07
CA LEU A 399 18.15 -11.12 -1.73
C LEU A 399 19.42 -11.92 -1.44
N GLY A 400 19.54 -12.44 -0.22
CA GLY A 400 20.57 -13.41 0.15
C GLY A 400 20.04 -14.83 0.05
N GLU A 401 20.93 -15.80 -0.16
CA GLU A 401 20.59 -17.23 -0.16
C GLU A 401 20.23 -17.74 1.23
N GLY A 402 20.95 -17.29 2.27
CA GLY A 402 20.72 -17.67 3.65
C GLY A 402 20.84 -16.52 4.66
N GLU A 403 20.84 -16.90 5.93
CA GLU A 403 20.84 -15.95 7.04
C GLU A 403 22.21 -15.25 7.22
N THR A 404 23.32 -15.91 6.88
CA THR A 404 24.67 -15.35 7.06
C THR A 404 24.82 -14.08 6.21
N GLU A 405 24.47 -14.14 4.92
CA GLU A 405 24.63 -13.03 3.98
C GLU A 405 23.68 -11.88 4.36
N VAL A 406 22.43 -12.20 4.66
CA VAL A 406 21.39 -11.21 5.00
C VAL A 406 21.71 -10.46 6.29
N GLN A 407 22.49 -11.06 7.19
CA GLN A 407 22.98 -10.39 8.40
C GLN A 407 24.30 -9.63 8.20
N ALA A 408 25.19 -10.13 7.34
CA ALA A 408 26.50 -9.50 7.08
C ALA A 408 26.44 -8.32 6.10
N LEU A 409 25.68 -8.44 5.00
CA LEU A 409 25.57 -7.40 3.97
C LEU A 409 25.10 -6.04 4.50
N PRO A 410 24.10 -5.94 5.40
CA PRO A 410 23.71 -4.67 6.02
C PRO A 410 24.87 -3.93 6.70
N ILE A 411 25.75 -4.67 7.38
CA ILE A 411 26.91 -4.14 8.10
C ILE A 411 27.96 -3.63 7.11
N PHE A 412 28.21 -4.39 6.04
CA PHE A 412 29.12 -3.96 4.97
C PHE A 412 28.59 -2.76 4.18
N CYS A 413 27.27 -2.68 3.95
CA CYS A 413 26.63 -1.52 3.34
C CYS A 413 26.93 -0.24 4.15
N GLN A 414 26.77 -0.32 5.47
CA GLN A 414 27.04 0.81 6.36
C GLN A 414 28.50 1.24 6.32
N GLN A 415 29.44 0.29 6.28
CA GLN A 415 30.86 0.61 6.16
C GLN A 415 31.22 1.22 4.79
N HIS A 416 30.66 0.69 3.70
CA HIS A 416 31.00 1.13 2.33
C HIS A 416 30.43 2.51 1.99
N TRP A 417 29.20 2.81 2.42
CA TRP A 417 28.52 4.06 2.08
C TRP A 417 28.50 5.09 3.21
N GLY A 418 28.82 4.71 4.44
CA GLY A 418 28.64 5.56 5.62
C GLY A 418 27.17 5.81 5.97
N LEU A 419 26.25 5.01 5.42
CA LEU A 419 24.80 5.11 5.62
C LEU A 419 24.24 3.76 6.04
N THR A 420 23.39 3.73 7.05
CA THR A 420 22.67 2.52 7.43
C THR A 420 21.78 2.03 6.27
N PRO A 421 21.41 0.73 6.26
CA PRO A 421 20.42 0.19 5.33
C PRO A 421 19.13 1.02 5.25
N VAL A 422 18.64 1.49 6.41
CA VAL A 422 17.42 2.29 6.53
C VAL A 422 17.59 3.64 5.84
N GLU A 423 18.70 4.36 6.10
CA GLU A 423 19.00 5.63 5.44
C GLU A 423 19.20 5.48 3.93
N SER A 424 19.76 4.36 3.52
CA SER A 424 19.98 4.02 2.11
C SER A 424 18.69 3.54 1.41
N GLY A 425 17.65 3.19 2.17
CA GLY A 425 16.41 2.61 1.67
C GLY A 425 16.57 1.19 1.12
N LEU A 426 17.56 0.43 1.59
CA LEU A 426 17.76 -0.97 1.20
C LEU A 426 17.00 -1.91 2.12
N SER A 427 16.34 -2.91 1.52
CA SER A 427 15.74 -4.02 2.27
C SER A 427 16.47 -5.32 1.95
N PHE A 428 16.98 -5.99 2.98
CA PHE A 428 17.66 -7.28 2.86
C PHE A 428 16.68 -8.41 3.20
N VAL A 429 16.55 -9.39 2.31
CA VAL A 429 15.58 -10.48 2.45
C VAL A 429 16.26 -11.83 2.28
N ASP A 430 16.01 -12.72 3.23
CA ASP A 430 16.44 -14.12 3.19
C ASP A 430 15.51 -14.94 2.29
N ALA A 431 16.07 -15.50 1.22
CA ALA A 431 15.35 -16.38 0.31
C ALA A 431 15.06 -17.76 0.94
N LYS A 432 15.75 -18.15 2.02
CA LYS A 432 15.68 -19.45 2.68
C LYS A 432 16.06 -20.59 1.74
N GLY A 433 17.21 -20.46 1.10
CA GLY A 433 17.85 -21.48 0.26
C GLY A 433 17.61 -21.33 -1.24
N CYS A 434 18.40 -22.09 -2.01
CA CYS A 434 18.43 -22.04 -3.46
C CYS A 434 17.04 -22.30 -4.11
N GLY A 435 16.66 -21.42 -5.04
CA GLY A 435 15.43 -21.55 -5.83
C GLY A 435 14.19 -20.86 -5.25
N ASN A 436 14.30 -20.24 -4.07
CA ASN A 436 13.19 -19.55 -3.40
C ASN A 436 13.12 -18.04 -3.67
N TYR A 437 13.88 -17.53 -4.64
CA TYR A 437 13.94 -16.10 -4.99
C TYR A 437 12.68 -15.58 -5.69
N TYR A 438 11.99 -16.42 -6.47
CA TYR A 438 10.91 -16.00 -7.37
C TYR A 438 9.81 -15.17 -6.71
N PRO A 439 9.28 -15.50 -5.52
CA PRO A 439 8.21 -14.71 -4.90
C PRO A 439 8.63 -13.26 -4.64
N PHE A 440 9.87 -13.04 -4.23
CA PHE A 440 10.40 -11.72 -3.92
C PHE A 440 10.73 -10.94 -5.19
N VAL A 441 11.29 -11.61 -6.20
CA VAL A 441 11.50 -11.02 -7.53
C VAL A 441 10.18 -10.65 -8.18
N ALA A 442 9.14 -11.49 -8.08
CA ALA A 442 7.81 -11.19 -8.60
C ALA A 442 7.19 -9.96 -7.92
N LEU A 443 7.34 -9.83 -6.59
CA LEU A 443 6.94 -8.62 -5.87
C LEU A 443 7.72 -7.39 -6.35
N ALA A 444 9.05 -7.50 -6.45
CA ALA A 444 9.93 -6.42 -6.84
C ALA A 444 9.64 -5.92 -8.27
N GLU A 445 9.49 -6.84 -9.23
CA GLU A 445 9.12 -6.54 -10.62
C GLU A 445 7.71 -5.94 -10.72
N ALA A 446 6.75 -6.47 -9.93
CA ALA A 446 5.40 -5.94 -9.90
C ALA A 446 5.35 -4.51 -9.34
N PHE A 447 6.18 -4.17 -8.35
CA PHE A 447 6.21 -2.86 -7.69
C PHE A 447 7.30 -1.94 -8.25
N GLN A 448 8.09 -2.45 -9.20
CA GLN A 448 9.17 -1.79 -9.91
C GLN A 448 10.24 -1.27 -8.96
N ILE A 449 10.53 -2.13 -7.98
CA ILE A 449 11.61 -1.96 -7.04
C ILE A 449 12.82 -2.69 -7.63
N PRO A 450 13.96 -1.99 -7.85
CA PRO A 450 15.20 -2.64 -8.21
C PRO A 450 15.53 -3.79 -7.26
N TRP A 451 15.91 -4.94 -7.80
CA TRP A 451 16.22 -6.12 -7.01
C TRP A 451 17.60 -6.66 -7.38
N TYR A 452 18.31 -7.17 -6.39
CA TYR A 452 19.63 -7.76 -6.52
C TYR A 452 19.65 -9.11 -5.80
N ILE A 453 20.38 -10.06 -6.37
CA ILE A 453 20.59 -11.37 -5.75
C ILE A 453 22.08 -11.53 -5.44
N PHE A 454 22.39 -11.91 -4.21
CA PHE A 454 23.70 -12.37 -3.77
C PHE A 454 23.58 -13.84 -3.36
N SER A 455 24.25 -14.72 -4.10
CA SER A 455 23.97 -16.17 -4.06
C SER A 455 25.24 -17.00 -4.20
N ASP A 456 25.17 -18.23 -3.68
CA ASP A 456 26.28 -19.16 -3.64
C ASP A 456 26.67 -19.67 -5.04
N GLY A 457 27.92 -20.11 -5.16
CA GLY A 457 28.50 -20.58 -6.42
C GLY A 457 28.15 -22.01 -6.80
N GLU A 458 27.29 -22.67 -6.03
CA GLU A 458 26.92 -24.08 -6.20
C GLU A 458 26.17 -24.36 -7.51
N LYS A 459 26.29 -25.61 -8.00
CA LYS A 459 25.67 -26.03 -9.26
C LYS A 459 24.14 -25.95 -9.21
N ASP A 460 23.54 -26.30 -8.08
CA ASP A 460 22.09 -26.31 -7.94
C ASP A 460 21.52 -24.89 -7.81
N THR A 461 22.23 -23.99 -7.15
CA THR A 461 21.95 -22.56 -7.12
C THR A 461 21.93 -21.95 -8.51
N LYS A 462 22.96 -22.20 -9.34
CA LYS A 462 23.00 -21.74 -10.74
C LYS A 462 21.84 -22.27 -11.58
N LYS A 463 21.41 -23.52 -11.38
CA LYS A 463 20.20 -24.07 -12.05
C LYS A 463 18.93 -23.36 -11.57
N GLY A 464 18.82 -23.08 -10.28
CA GLY A 464 17.71 -22.35 -9.68
C GLY A 464 17.57 -20.94 -10.26
N LEU A 465 18.67 -20.20 -10.36
CA LEU A 465 18.70 -18.84 -10.91
C LEU A 465 18.35 -18.81 -12.41
N LYS A 466 18.78 -19.81 -13.19
CA LYS A 466 18.34 -19.92 -14.60
C LYS A 466 16.83 -20.16 -14.71
N LYS A 467 16.25 -21.02 -13.86
CA LYS A 467 14.79 -21.24 -13.82
C LYS A 467 14.04 -19.98 -13.41
N LEU A 468 14.58 -19.22 -12.46
CA LEU A 468 14.06 -17.92 -12.04
C LEU A 468 13.96 -16.96 -13.23
N LEU A 469 15.08 -16.70 -13.92
CA LEU A 469 15.12 -15.78 -15.06
C LEU A 469 14.15 -16.18 -16.18
N LYS A 470 14.08 -17.48 -16.47
CA LYS A 470 13.15 -18.02 -17.46
C LYS A 470 11.69 -17.75 -17.08
N ARG A 471 11.34 -17.90 -15.80
CA ARG A 471 9.98 -17.63 -15.31
C ARG A 471 9.67 -16.13 -15.28
N THR A 472 10.64 -15.28 -14.93
CA THR A 472 10.44 -13.83 -14.83
C THR A 472 10.31 -13.16 -16.20
N TYR A 473 11.16 -13.52 -17.17
CA TYR A 473 11.22 -12.84 -18.47
C TYR A 473 10.67 -13.65 -19.64
N ASN A 474 10.24 -14.90 -19.41
CA ASN A 474 9.84 -15.84 -20.47
C ASN A 474 10.91 -16.08 -21.55
N GLU A 475 12.18 -15.84 -21.21
CA GLU A 475 13.35 -15.97 -22.10
C GLU A 475 14.50 -16.67 -21.38
N ASP A 476 15.28 -17.47 -22.11
CA ASP A 476 16.49 -18.11 -21.59
C ASP A 476 17.66 -17.10 -21.58
N LYS A 477 17.67 -16.20 -20.58
CA LYS A 477 18.74 -15.21 -20.38
C LYS A 477 20.00 -15.82 -19.75
N GLU A 478 21.18 -15.34 -20.16
CA GLU A 478 22.44 -15.75 -19.54
C GLU A 478 22.68 -15.06 -18.20
N LEU A 479 23.10 -15.84 -17.19
CA LEU A 479 23.45 -15.32 -15.86
C LEU A 479 24.60 -14.32 -15.89
N ALA A 480 25.56 -14.50 -16.81
CA ALA A 480 26.74 -13.64 -16.92
C ALA A 480 26.41 -12.23 -17.43
N GLU A 481 25.26 -12.06 -18.10
CA GLU A 481 24.81 -10.79 -18.65
C GLU A 481 23.93 -9.99 -17.66
N GLN A 482 23.53 -10.60 -16.54
CA GLN A 482 22.68 -9.94 -15.56
C GLN A 482 23.52 -9.08 -14.61
N ASN A 483 23.27 -7.77 -14.62
CA ASN A 483 23.97 -6.82 -13.75
C ASN A 483 23.51 -6.87 -12.28
N ASN A 484 22.39 -7.55 -12.01
CA ASN A 484 21.76 -7.60 -10.71
C ASN A 484 21.87 -8.97 -10.01
N ILE A 485 22.62 -9.92 -10.57
CA ILE A 485 22.88 -11.23 -9.96
C ILE A 485 24.38 -11.37 -9.69
N PHE A 486 24.73 -11.55 -8.42
CA PHE A 486 26.09 -11.68 -7.92
C PHE A 486 26.26 -13.10 -7.39
N ILE A 487 27.02 -13.90 -8.14
CA ILE A 487 27.26 -15.31 -7.84
C ILE A 487 28.69 -15.46 -7.34
N ILE A 488 28.83 -16.15 -6.21
CA ILE A 488 30.11 -16.49 -5.60
C ILE A 488 30.92 -17.46 -6.49
N SER A 489 32.23 -17.55 -6.25
CA SER A 489 33.15 -18.47 -6.91
C SER A 489 32.58 -19.91 -6.99
N PRO A 490 32.81 -20.65 -8.09
CA PRO A 490 32.18 -21.95 -8.30
C PRO A 490 32.39 -22.92 -7.13
N GLU A 491 31.31 -23.58 -6.71
CA GLU A 491 31.29 -24.58 -5.62
C GLU A 491 31.71 -24.03 -4.25
N LYS A 492 31.53 -22.72 -4.02
CA LYS A 492 31.73 -22.07 -2.72
C LYS A 492 30.48 -21.33 -2.27
N ASP A 493 30.27 -21.32 -0.97
CA ASP A 493 29.32 -20.47 -0.27
C ASP A 493 29.99 -19.16 0.19
N PHE A 494 29.24 -18.33 0.90
CA PHE A 494 29.72 -17.04 1.39
C PHE A 494 30.94 -17.15 2.31
N GLU A 495 30.95 -18.10 3.23
CA GLU A 495 32.09 -18.32 4.11
C GLU A 495 33.33 -18.81 3.33
N GLY A 496 33.15 -19.72 2.38
CA GLY A 496 34.21 -20.16 1.47
C GLY A 496 34.80 -19.03 0.62
N MET A 497 33.97 -18.09 0.17
CA MET A 497 34.44 -16.86 -0.52
C MET A 497 35.35 -16.02 0.39
N LEU A 498 34.97 -15.84 1.65
CA LEU A 498 35.75 -15.03 2.58
C LEU A 498 37.11 -15.68 2.92
N LEU A 499 37.17 -17.00 2.97
CA LEU A 499 38.45 -17.72 3.11
C LEU A 499 39.36 -17.46 1.89
N ASP A 500 38.81 -17.49 0.67
CA ASP A 500 39.55 -17.21 -0.57
C ASP A 500 40.04 -15.77 -0.66
N ASP A 501 39.22 -14.82 -0.20
CA ASP A 501 39.55 -13.41 -0.20
C ASP A 501 40.55 -13.03 0.92
N GLY A 502 40.96 -14.00 1.76
CA GLY A 502 42.01 -13.82 2.77
C GLY A 502 41.54 -13.35 4.14
N TYR A 503 40.27 -13.62 4.51
CA TYR A 503 39.69 -13.26 5.81
C TYR A 503 39.79 -14.37 6.87
N LYS A 504 40.78 -15.27 6.74
CA LYS A 504 40.96 -16.40 7.65
C LYS A 504 41.06 -15.96 9.11
N ASP A 505 41.91 -14.97 9.41
CA ASP A 505 42.17 -14.53 10.78
C ASP A 505 40.91 -13.91 11.42
N GLU A 506 40.11 -13.20 10.62
CA GLU A 506 38.85 -12.60 11.04
C GLU A 506 37.77 -13.66 11.30
N ILE A 507 37.74 -14.72 10.49
CA ILE A 507 36.87 -15.88 10.71
C ILE A 507 37.26 -16.61 12.00
N GLU A 508 38.55 -16.85 12.23
CA GLU A 508 39.03 -17.47 13.48
C GLU A 508 38.63 -16.63 14.69
N LYS A 509 38.87 -15.32 14.65
CA LYS A 509 38.47 -14.38 15.69
C LYS A 509 36.96 -14.41 15.94
N ALA A 510 36.14 -14.44 14.88
CA ALA A 510 34.69 -14.47 14.99
C ALA A 510 34.18 -15.77 15.66
N ILE A 511 34.77 -16.91 15.30
CA ILE A 511 34.44 -18.22 15.91
C ILE A 511 34.82 -18.23 17.39
N GLU A 512 36.00 -17.74 17.74
CA GLU A 512 36.46 -17.69 19.13
C GLU A 512 35.63 -16.73 19.99
N GLN A 513 35.20 -15.58 19.45
CA GLN A 513 34.28 -14.69 20.15
C GLN A 513 32.93 -15.36 20.45
N LEU A 514 32.44 -16.21 19.56
CA LEU A 514 31.15 -16.90 19.71
C LEU A 514 31.22 -18.13 20.61
N LYS A 515 32.31 -18.90 20.55
CA LYS A 515 32.41 -20.23 21.20
C LYS A 515 33.43 -20.30 22.33
N GLY A 516 34.23 -19.26 22.51
CA GLY A 516 35.32 -19.20 23.48
C GLY A 516 36.70 -19.41 22.83
N GLU A 517 37.73 -18.83 23.46
CA GLU A 517 39.13 -18.98 23.04
C GLU A 517 39.54 -20.46 22.99
N GLY A 518 40.25 -20.87 21.93
CA GLY A 518 40.75 -22.24 21.78
C GLY A 518 39.71 -23.26 21.31
N TYR A 519 38.46 -22.85 21.03
CA TYR A 519 37.41 -23.74 20.52
C TYR A 519 37.81 -24.44 19.22
N ILE A 520 38.48 -23.72 18.31
CA ILE A 520 38.90 -24.25 17.00
C ILE A 520 39.86 -25.43 17.20
N ASP A 521 40.86 -25.27 18.06
CA ASP A 521 41.84 -26.31 18.35
C ASP A 521 41.19 -27.51 19.07
N GLU A 522 40.24 -27.26 19.98
CA GLU A 522 39.46 -28.33 20.61
C GLU A 522 38.63 -29.11 19.56
N PHE A 523 37.99 -28.39 18.65
CA PHE A 523 37.19 -28.98 17.58
C PHE A 523 38.05 -29.86 16.67
N ILE A 524 39.20 -29.36 16.22
CA ILE A 524 40.15 -30.12 15.41
C ILE A 524 40.58 -31.38 16.15
N ARG A 525 41.02 -31.27 17.41
CA ARG A 525 41.43 -32.45 18.21
C ARG A 525 40.31 -33.47 18.38
N LYS A 526 39.07 -33.00 18.51
CA LYS A 526 37.91 -33.86 18.78
C LYS A 526 37.37 -34.56 17.54
N PHE A 527 37.46 -33.91 16.37
CA PHE A 527 36.80 -34.34 15.14
C PHE A 527 37.74 -34.72 14.00
N ASN A 528 39.04 -34.44 14.09
CA ASN A 528 40.01 -34.96 13.13
C ASN A 528 39.97 -36.50 13.12
N HIS A 529 40.07 -37.10 11.94
CA HIS A 529 39.93 -38.54 11.68
C HIS A 529 38.60 -39.16 12.11
N LYS A 530 37.53 -38.35 12.25
CA LYS A 530 36.17 -38.83 12.53
C LYS A 530 35.24 -38.67 11.35
N PRO A 531 34.17 -39.49 11.24
CA PRO A 531 33.23 -39.38 10.13
C PRO A 531 32.51 -38.02 10.08
N LYS A 532 32.55 -37.34 8.93
CA LYS A 532 31.70 -36.15 8.60
C LYS A 532 30.28 -36.61 8.22
N GLY A 533 30.18 -37.69 7.46
CA GLY A 533 28.94 -38.27 6.96
C GLY A 533 29.17 -39.60 6.27
N ARG A 534 28.17 -40.10 5.53
CA ARG A 534 28.22 -41.37 4.79
C ARG A 534 27.91 -41.13 3.33
N GLU A 535 28.79 -41.57 2.45
CA GLU A 535 28.55 -41.53 1.01
C GLU A 535 28.10 -42.89 0.51
N GLN A 536 27.12 -42.87 -0.40
CA GLN A 536 26.61 -44.07 -1.02
C GLN A 536 27.60 -44.58 -2.06
N THR A 537 28.10 -45.80 -1.88
CA THR A 537 28.95 -46.44 -2.87
C THR A 537 28.14 -46.96 -4.06
N PRO A 538 28.77 -47.18 -5.23
CA PRO A 538 28.12 -47.81 -6.38
C PRO A 538 27.67 -49.27 -6.11
N ASN A 539 28.12 -49.86 -4.99
CA ASN A 539 27.93 -51.27 -4.70
C ASN A 539 26.65 -51.50 -3.89
N ILE A 540 25.89 -52.53 -4.29
CA ILE A 540 24.68 -52.97 -3.59
C ILE A 540 25.01 -54.28 -2.87
N CYS A 541 24.60 -54.39 -1.61
CA CYS A 541 24.82 -55.57 -0.80
C CYS A 541 24.09 -56.78 -1.40
N LYS A 542 24.83 -57.84 -1.75
CA LYS A 542 24.30 -59.03 -2.44
C LYS A 542 23.32 -59.86 -1.60
N SER A 543 23.32 -59.70 -0.27
CA SER A 543 22.46 -60.46 0.65
C SER A 543 21.16 -59.75 1.03
N CYS A 544 21.15 -58.42 1.15
CA CYS A 544 19.97 -57.64 1.54
C CYS A 544 19.49 -56.63 0.49
N ASN A 545 20.18 -56.53 -0.66
CA ASN A 545 19.89 -55.64 -1.77
C ASN A 545 19.82 -54.14 -1.39
N GLN A 546 20.51 -53.73 -0.32
CA GLN A 546 20.63 -52.35 0.14
C GLN A 546 21.92 -51.71 -0.35
N HIS A 547 21.93 -50.39 -0.54
CA HIS A 547 23.14 -49.64 -0.90
C HIS A 547 24.18 -49.70 0.22
N ILE A 548 25.46 -49.90 -0.15
CA ILE A 548 26.58 -49.89 0.79
C ILE A 548 27.06 -48.45 0.93
N PHE A 549 27.22 -47.99 2.18
CA PHE A 549 27.70 -46.64 2.49
C PHE A 549 29.11 -46.71 3.08
N VAL A 550 29.95 -45.72 2.74
CA VAL A 550 31.30 -45.55 3.32
C VAL A 550 31.32 -44.24 4.11
N ASP A 551 31.91 -44.28 5.29
CA ASP A 551 32.09 -43.10 6.13
C ASP A 551 33.14 -42.18 5.49
N ILE A 552 32.79 -40.90 5.31
CA ILE A 552 33.72 -39.86 4.84
C ILE A 552 34.48 -39.34 6.05
N GLU A 553 35.79 -39.52 6.07
CA GLU A 553 36.65 -39.10 7.17
C GLU A 553 36.94 -37.59 7.10
N ARG A 554 36.88 -36.90 8.25
CA ARG A 554 37.38 -35.53 8.39
C ARG A 554 38.89 -35.54 8.49
N ILE A 555 39.57 -34.81 7.63
CA ILE A 555 41.03 -34.66 7.67
C ILE A 555 41.34 -33.18 7.86
N TYR A 556 41.89 -32.85 9.03
CA TYR A 556 42.26 -31.48 9.41
C TYR A 556 43.77 -31.30 9.55
N ASP A 557 44.55 -32.16 8.89
CA ASP A 557 46.00 -32.13 8.95
C ASP A 557 46.58 -31.00 8.07
N GLY A 558 47.58 -30.28 8.60
CA GLY A 558 48.25 -29.19 7.87
C GLY A 558 47.46 -27.88 7.80
N GLU A 559 47.97 -26.91 7.03
CA GLU A 559 47.33 -25.58 6.89
C GLU A 559 45.98 -25.65 6.15
N ASP A 560 45.89 -26.47 5.10
CA ASP A 560 44.64 -26.72 4.36
C ASP A 560 43.60 -27.45 5.23
N GLY A 561 44.06 -28.28 6.16
CA GLY A 561 43.22 -28.98 7.12
C GLY A 561 42.56 -28.04 8.14
N ARG A 562 43.26 -26.97 8.54
CA ARG A 562 42.68 -25.93 9.40
C ARG A 562 41.58 -25.15 8.68
N LEU A 563 41.77 -24.81 7.40
CA LEU A 563 40.73 -24.16 6.58
C LEU A 563 39.48 -25.05 6.46
N THR A 564 39.68 -26.35 6.21
CA THR A 564 38.60 -27.35 6.17
C THR A 564 37.87 -27.47 7.51
N ALA A 565 38.60 -27.36 8.63
CA ALA A 565 37.99 -27.35 9.96
C ALA A 565 37.14 -26.11 10.22
N LEU A 566 37.59 -24.93 9.77
CA LEU A 566 36.80 -23.69 9.86
C LEU A 566 35.51 -23.84 9.07
N ASP A 567 35.57 -24.32 7.83
CA ASP A 567 34.40 -24.56 6.99
C ASP A 567 33.38 -25.49 7.66
N ASP A 568 33.82 -26.63 8.20
CA ASP A 568 32.99 -27.57 8.97
C ASP A 568 32.36 -26.95 10.24
N ILE A 569 33.04 -26.00 10.89
CA ILE A 569 32.51 -25.28 12.06
C ILE A 569 31.43 -24.28 11.61
N MET A 570 31.66 -23.58 10.50
CA MET A 570 30.76 -22.57 9.95
C MET A 570 29.46 -23.20 9.44
N GLU A 571 29.53 -24.33 8.72
CA GLU A 571 28.35 -25.09 8.27
C GLU A 571 27.32 -25.34 9.40
N LYS A 572 27.79 -25.59 10.63
CA LYS A 572 26.93 -25.88 11.79
C LYS A 572 26.41 -24.65 12.51
N ASN A 573 26.94 -23.46 12.22
CA ASN A 573 26.68 -22.23 12.98
C ASN A 573 26.36 -21.00 12.11
N LYS A 574 26.11 -21.19 10.79
CA LYS A 574 25.87 -20.14 9.78
C LYS A 574 25.08 -18.93 10.31
N ALA A 575 23.90 -19.18 10.90
CA ALA A 575 22.99 -18.15 11.43
C ALA A 575 23.57 -17.21 12.51
N GLN A 576 24.49 -17.69 13.36
CA GLN A 576 25.07 -16.88 14.46
C GLN A 576 26.35 -16.15 14.03
N LEU A 577 26.96 -16.57 12.92
CA LEU A 577 28.29 -16.13 12.52
C LEU A 577 28.26 -14.81 11.75
N GLY A 578 27.24 -14.57 10.92
CA GLY A 578 27.16 -13.43 10.00
C GLY A 578 27.51 -12.06 10.61
N PRO A 579 26.85 -11.60 11.68
CA PRO A 579 27.12 -10.30 12.28
C PRO A 579 28.51 -10.18 12.89
N VAL A 580 28.94 -11.22 13.61
CA VAL A 580 30.24 -11.23 14.31
C VAL A 580 31.38 -11.23 13.29
N LEU A 581 31.23 -12.01 12.24
CA LEU A 581 32.16 -12.07 11.12
C LEU A 581 32.28 -10.72 10.43
N ALA A 582 31.17 -10.08 10.09
CA ALA A 582 31.17 -8.77 9.43
C ALA A 582 31.87 -7.70 10.29
N ASN A 583 31.61 -7.69 11.61
CA ASN A 583 32.28 -6.77 12.54
C ASN A 583 33.78 -7.05 12.66
N CYS A 584 34.20 -8.33 12.74
CA CYS A 584 35.61 -8.69 12.79
C CYS A 584 36.36 -8.23 11.53
N ILE A 585 35.73 -8.33 10.36
CA ILE A 585 36.28 -7.84 9.10
C ILE A 585 36.43 -6.31 9.12
N ILE A 586 35.44 -5.57 9.61
CA ILE A 586 35.52 -4.10 9.70
C ILE A 586 36.60 -3.67 10.68
N GLU A 587 36.68 -4.30 11.86
CA GLU A 587 37.69 -4.00 12.89
C GLU A 587 39.12 -4.29 12.43
N SER A 588 39.30 -5.22 11.49
CA SER A 588 40.62 -5.58 10.95
C SER A 588 41.22 -4.49 10.03
N GLU A 589 40.44 -3.47 9.67
CA GLU A 589 40.79 -2.44 8.66
C GLU A 589 41.15 -3.00 7.27
N LYS A 590 40.92 -4.30 7.02
CA LYS A 590 41.00 -4.87 5.68
C LYS A 590 39.95 -4.24 4.76
N PRO A 591 40.21 -4.16 3.44
CA PRO A 591 39.18 -3.79 2.48
C PRO A 591 37.98 -4.73 2.59
N LEU A 592 36.79 -4.28 2.18
CA LEU A 592 35.61 -5.14 2.11
C LEU A 592 35.75 -6.20 0.99
N PRO A 593 35.03 -7.34 1.07
CA PRO A 593 35.11 -8.38 0.06
C PRO A 593 34.78 -7.83 -1.35
N PRO A 594 35.59 -8.13 -2.40
CA PRO A 594 35.44 -7.49 -3.71
C PRO A 594 34.07 -7.66 -4.35
N LEU A 595 33.43 -8.84 -4.19
CA LEU A 595 32.10 -9.11 -4.73
C LEU A 595 31.02 -8.28 -4.01
N VAL A 596 31.18 -8.07 -2.71
CA VAL A 596 30.29 -7.23 -1.88
C VAL A 596 30.41 -5.76 -2.31
N VAL A 597 31.63 -5.27 -2.53
CA VAL A 597 31.85 -3.91 -3.07
C VAL A 597 31.19 -3.76 -4.44
N LYS A 598 31.35 -4.75 -5.34
CA LYS A 598 30.74 -4.74 -6.67
C LYS A 598 29.21 -4.72 -6.61
N LEU A 599 28.60 -5.46 -5.67
CA LEU A 599 27.16 -5.44 -5.40
C LEU A 599 26.71 -4.02 -5.07
N PHE A 600 27.31 -3.39 -4.05
CA PHE A 600 26.91 -2.06 -3.63
C PHE A 600 27.21 -1.00 -4.70
N ASP A 601 28.31 -1.07 -5.42
CA ASP A 601 28.57 -0.14 -6.52
C ASP A 601 27.55 -0.28 -7.66
N GLY A 602 27.04 -1.50 -7.89
CA GLY A 602 25.90 -1.75 -8.78
C GLY A 602 24.62 -1.08 -8.27
N ILE A 603 24.26 -1.35 -7.01
CA ILE A 603 23.06 -0.78 -6.37
C ILE A 603 23.09 0.76 -6.40
N LYS A 604 24.25 1.36 -6.09
CA LYS A 604 24.40 2.81 -6.01
C LYS A 604 24.11 3.49 -7.35
N LYS A 605 24.45 2.86 -8.47
CA LYS A 605 24.15 3.41 -9.82
C LYS A 605 22.65 3.52 -10.06
N ASP A 606 21.88 2.55 -9.60
CA ASP A 606 20.44 2.51 -9.87
C ASP A 606 19.63 3.35 -8.87
N ILE A 607 20.11 3.52 -7.63
CA ILE A 607 19.43 4.31 -6.59
C ILE A 607 19.80 5.81 -6.62
N CYS A 608 21.02 6.19 -7.02
CA CYS A 608 21.44 7.60 -7.02
C CYS A 608 20.83 8.46 -8.16
N HIS A 609 20.04 7.86 -9.05
CA HIS A 609 19.31 8.55 -10.12
C HIS A 609 17.83 8.84 -9.81
N VAL A 610 17.35 8.58 -8.58
CA VAL A 610 15.96 8.82 -8.15
C VAL A 610 15.83 9.98 -7.17
#